data_AF-A0A0V1ND64-F1
#
_entry.id   AF-A0A0V1ND64-F1
#
_cell.length_a   1.000
_cell.length_b   1.000
_cell.length_c   1.000
_cell.angle_alpha   90.00
_cell.angle_beta   90.00
_cell.angle_gamma   90.00
#
_symmetry.space_group_name_H-M   'P 1'
#
loop_
_entity.id
_entity.type
_entity.pdbx_description
1 polymer ?
#
loop_
_entity_poly.entity_id
_entity_poly.type
_entity_poly.pdbx_seq_one_letter_code
_entity_poly.pdbx_strand_id
1 'polypeptide(L)'
;MEIDLNLDFRKLDRKVLPIKWNENDGKRIVLQIQKIRNIAVPKALEDKMDFPYFLRIDLTDGKSDVVGLVSTPVKGLNMQTPPGTKLQITCPVENEKNFIFLNNINCCLLGGTVQKLFDNWNANRIGSLSNRTGVAQNKLAPQWIPFAKKEQNEVLPSMTQQFRSLSVTSKIRNPRQS
;
A
#
# COMPACT_ATOMS: atom_id res chain seq x y z
N MET A 1 -6.43 5.70 25.79
CA MET A 1 -6.43 4.47 24.98
C MET A 1 -5.11 4.43 24.24
N GLU A 2 -4.26 3.48 24.58
CA GLU A 2 -2.95 3.32 23.96
C GLU A 2 -3.15 2.67 22.59
N ILE A 3 -2.71 3.34 21.53
CA ILE A 3 -2.83 2.84 20.15
C ILE A 3 -1.54 2.10 19.83
N ASP A 4 -1.61 0.81 19.56
CA ASP A 4 -0.46 0.06 19.04
C ASP A 4 -0.12 0.57 17.64
N LEU A 5 1.01 1.28 17.54
CA LEU A 5 1.48 1.89 16.30
C LEU A 5 1.97 0.86 15.27
N ASN A 6 2.25 -0.38 15.69
CA ASN A 6 2.78 -1.45 14.83
C ASN A 6 1.70 -2.41 14.32
N LEU A 7 0.48 -2.31 14.86
CA LEU A 7 -0.66 -3.10 14.41
C LEU A 7 -1.24 -2.53 13.11
N ASP A 8 -1.67 -3.43 12.22
CA ASP A 8 -2.46 -3.07 11.05
C ASP A 8 -3.89 -2.73 11.46
N PHE A 9 -4.35 -1.52 11.18
CA PHE A 9 -5.70 -1.06 11.51
C PHE A 9 -6.80 -1.92 10.89
N ARG A 10 -6.53 -2.64 9.80
CA ARG A 10 -7.49 -3.62 9.23
C ARG A 10 -7.82 -4.78 10.17
N LYS A 11 -6.96 -5.05 11.15
CA LYS A 11 -7.20 -6.06 12.20
C LYS A 11 -8.04 -5.51 13.35
N LEU A 12 -8.21 -4.20 13.42
CA LEU A 12 -9.06 -3.56 14.41
C LEU A 12 -10.51 -3.56 13.88
N ASP A 13 -11.45 -3.86 14.76
CA ASP A 13 -12.88 -3.71 14.46
C ASP A 13 -13.39 -2.33 14.90
N ARG A 14 -12.74 -1.28 14.39
CA ARG A 14 -13.07 0.11 14.70
C ARG A 14 -13.25 0.89 13.42
N LYS A 15 -14.41 1.51 13.28
CA LYS A 15 -14.72 2.46 12.21
C LYS A 15 -14.71 3.87 12.77
N VAL A 16 -13.96 4.76 12.14
CA VAL A 16 -13.85 6.19 12.48
C VAL A 16 -14.41 7.04 11.36
N LEU A 17 -14.21 6.66 10.10
CA LEU A 17 -14.67 7.38 8.92
C LEU A 17 -16.07 6.91 8.48
N PRO A 18 -16.88 7.77 7.83
CA PRO A 18 -16.64 9.18 7.54
C PRO A 18 -16.81 10.06 8.77
N ILE A 19 -16.13 11.21 8.78
CA ILE A 19 -16.33 12.25 9.79
C ILE A 19 -16.61 13.60 9.12
N LYS A 20 -17.18 14.51 9.89
CA LYS A 20 -17.34 15.90 9.48
C LYS A 20 -16.10 16.71 9.88
N TRP A 21 -15.13 16.81 8.99
CA TRP A 21 -13.82 17.40 9.31
C TRP A 21 -13.88 18.83 9.84
N ASN A 22 -14.80 19.66 9.32
CA ASN A 22 -14.95 21.06 9.75
C ASN A 22 -15.74 21.24 11.06
N GLU A 23 -16.62 20.31 11.43
CA GLU A 23 -17.53 20.46 12.58
C GLU A 23 -16.96 19.86 13.88
N ASN A 24 -15.81 19.19 13.82
CA ASN A 24 -15.24 18.44 14.96
C ASN A 24 -14.02 19.16 15.56
N ASP A 25 -14.11 20.45 15.89
CA ASP A 25 -12.97 21.22 16.40
C ASP A 25 -12.28 20.53 17.61
N GLY A 26 -10.95 20.52 17.60
CA GLY A 26 -10.11 19.87 18.61
C GLY A 26 -10.06 18.34 18.55
N LYS A 27 -10.88 17.68 17.73
CA LYS A 27 -10.91 16.21 17.63
C LYS A 27 -9.64 15.68 16.95
N ARG A 28 -8.98 14.72 17.60
CA ARG A 28 -7.78 14.04 17.09
C ARG A 28 -8.14 12.65 16.60
N ILE A 29 -7.73 12.33 15.39
CA ILE A 29 -7.99 11.04 14.75
C ILE A 29 -6.68 10.49 14.25
N VAL A 30 -6.44 9.21 14.49
CA VAL A 30 -5.26 8.51 13.98
C VAL A 30 -5.70 7.62 12.82
N LEU A 31 -5.04 7.77 11.67
CA LEU A 31 -5.22 6.94 10.50
C LEU A 31 -3.92 6.26 10.12
N GLN A 32 -4.02 5.16 9.39
CA GLN A 32 -2.89 4.42 8.86
C GLN A 32 -2.61 4.81 7.42
N ILE A 33 -1.36 5.13 7.12
CA ILE A 33 -0.88 5.38 5.76
C ILE A 33 -0.86 4.07 4.98
N GLN A 34 -1.56 4.02 3.85
CA GLN A 34 -1.53 2.88 2.93
C GLN A 34 -0.53 3.10 1.79
N LYS A 35 -0.46 4.33 1.29
CA LYS A 35 0.39 4.68 0.14
C LYS A 35 0.66 6.17 0.11
N ILE A 36 1.85 6.53 -0.36
CA ILE A 36 2.24 7.92 -0.64
C ILE A 36 2.69 8.00 -2.09
N ARG A 37 2.29 9.06 -2.78
CA ARG A 37 2.72 9.38 -4.14
C ARG A 37 2.90 10.88 -4.32
N ASN A 38 4.00 11.30 -4.95
CA ASN A 38 4.10 12.66 -5.45
C ASN A 38 3.27 12.77 -6.74
N ILE A 39 2.17 13.51 -6.68
CA ILE A 39 1.25 13.69 -7.82
C ILE A 39 1.68 14.81 -8.76
N ALA A 40 2.66 15.62 -8.38
CA ALA A 40 3.29 16.58 -9.29
C ALA A 40 4.26 15.89 -10.27
N VAL A 41 4.59 14.60 -10.05
CA VAL A 41 5.61 13.88 -10.81
C VAL A 41 4.98 12.75 -11.63
N PRO A 42 5.24 12.69 -12.95
CA PRO A 42 4.90 11.52 -13.75
C PRO A 42 5.60 10.27 -13.20
N LYS A 43 4.92 9.12 -13.18
CA LYS A 43 5.44 7.88 -12.57
C LYS A 43 6.82 7.46 -13.13
N ALA A 44 7.06 7.73 -14.41
CA ALA A 44 8.32 7.38 -15.09
C ALA A 44 9.52 8.22 -14.62
N LEU A 45 9.28 9.35 -13.94
CA LEU A 45 10.30 10.32 -13.54
C LEU A 45 10.43 10.44 -12.02
N GLU A 46 9.81 9.57 -11.23
CA GLU A 46 9.82 9.64 -9.76
C GLU A 46 11.23 9.64 -9.13
N ASP A 47 12.26 9.20 -9.85
CA ASP A 47 13.66 9.18 -9.36
C ASP A 47 14.43 10.50 -9.61
N LYS A 48 13.88 11.46 -10.37
CA LYS A 48 14.56 12.75 -10.59
C LYS A 48 14.26 13.72 -9.46
N MET A 49 15.27 14.52 -9.10
CA MET A 49 15.29 15.34 -7.88
C MET A 49 14.57 16.70 -7.98
N ASP A 50 14.02 17.06 -9.13
CA ASP A 50 13.70 18.47 -9.45
C ASP A 50 12.21 18.67 -9.79
N PHE A 51 11.34 18.33 -8.85
CA PHE A 51 9.90 18.46 -9.03
C PHE A 51 9.20 19.13 -7.86
N PRO A 52 8.06 19.80 -8.11
CA PRO A 52 7.24 20.38 -7.06
C PRO A 52 6.83 19.33 -6.00
N TYR A 53 6.72 19.79 -4.75
CA TYR A 53 6.20 18.98 -3.67
C TYR A 53 4.68 18.98 -3.72
N PHE A 54 4.07 17.87 -4.10
CA PHE A 54 2.64 17.67 -3.90
C PHE A 54 2.34 16.20 -3.66
N LEU A 55 2.10 15.83 -2.40
CA LEU A 55 1.86 14.43 -2.04
C LEU A 55 0.37 14.12 -1.97
N ARG A 56 0.00 13.00 -2.58
CA ARG A 56 -1.23 12.26 -2.29
C ARG A 56 -0.93 11.14 -1.32
N ILE A 57 -1.71 11.04 -0.27
CA ILE A 57 -1.60 10.03 0.77
C ILE A 57 -2.92 9.29 0.88
N ASP A 58 -2.91 8.01 0.57
CA ASP A 58 -4.08 7.16 0.80
C ASP A 58 -4.05 6.70 2.27
N LEU A 59 -5.10 7.04 3.03
CA LEU A 59 -5.23 6.80 4.46
C LEU A 59 -6.41 5.88 4.74
N THR A 60 -6.32 5.09 5.81
CA THR A 60 -7.41 4.19 6.23
C THR A 60 -7.57 4.16 7.74
N ASP A 61 -8.80 3.96 8.21
CA ASP A 61 -9.09 3.55 9.58
C ASP A 61 -9.13 2.01 9.74
N GLY A 62 -8.90 1.26 8.65
CA GLY A 62 -8.99 -0.19 8.58
C GLY A 62 -10.29 -0.71 7.97
N LYS A 63 -11.32 0.13 7.87
CA LYS A 63 -12.65 -0.19 7.30
C LYS A 63 -13.04 0.72 6.14
N SER A 64 -12.55 1.95 6.14
CA SER A 64 -12.88 3.01 5.21
C SER A 64 -11.64 3.86 4.94
N ASP A 65 -11.61 4.45 3.75
CA ASP A 65 -10.43 5.12 3.22
C ASP A 65 -10.71 6.59 2.90
N VAL A 66 -9.72 7.44 3.12
CA VAL A 66 -9.75 8.88 2.78
C VAL A 66 -8.42 9.26 2.13
N VAL A 67 -8.42 10.29 1.29
CA VAL A 67 -7.21 10.76 0.62
C VAL A 67 -6.75 12.08 1.21
N GLY A 68 -5.53 12.10 1.75
CA GLY A 68 -4.85 13.33 2.16
C GLY A 68 -4.07 13.95 1.00
N LEU A 69 -4.23 15.25 0.80
CA LEU A 69 -3.45 16.05 -0.13
C LEU A 69 -2.52 16.98 0.67
N VAL A 70 -1.23 16.98 0.31
CA VAL A 70 -0.20 17.72 1.04
C VAL A 70 0.59 18.58 0.07
N SER A 71 0.29 19.87 0.03
CA SER A 71 0.97 20.85 -0.83
C SER A 71 2.21 21.46 -0.18
N THR A 72 2.35 21.39 1.14
CA THR A 72 3.49 21.93 1.89
C THR A 72 4.19 20.82 2.69
N PRO A 73 5.53 20.80 2.77
CA PRO A 73 6.24 19.77 3.51
C PRO A 73 5.78 19.63 4.96
N VAL A 74 5.40 18.42 5.35
CA VAL A 74 5.06 18.06 6.74
C VAL A 74 6.24 17.34 7.37
N LYS A 75 6.55 17.66 8.64
CA LYS A 75 7.74 17.12 9.32
C LYS A 75 7.70 15.59 9.37
N GLY A 76 8.73 14.95 8.80
CA GLY A 76 8.90 13.49 8.77
C GLY A 76 8.08 12.77 7.71
N LEU A 77 7.18 13.46 6.99
CA LEU A 77 6.31 12.86 5.99
C LEU A 77 6.89 13.08 4.58
N ASN A 78 7.29 11.99 3.94
CA ASN A 78 7.90 12.02 2.61
C ASN A 78 7.61 10.71 1.83
N MET A 79 8.14 10.62 0.61
CA MET A 79 7.99 9.44 -0.25
C MET A 79 8.65 8.17 0.32
N GLN A 80 9.55 8.30 1.30
CA GLN A 80 10.24 7.21 1.97
C GLN A 80 9.53 6.75 3.25
N THR A 81 8.48 7.45 3.70
CA THR A 81 7.64 7.00 4.80
C THR A 81 6.96 5.67 4.43
N PRO A 82 7.16 4.58 5.19
CA PRO A 82 6.67 3.27 4.82
C PRO A 82 5.14 3.16 5.00
N PRO A 83 4.48 2.31 4.21
CA PRO A 83 3.10 1.91 4.48
C PRO A 83 2.94 1.30 5.88
N GLY A 84 1.83 1.58 6.53
CA GLY A 84 1.54 1.15 7.90
C GLY A 84 1.82 2.21 8.96
N THR A 85 2.61 3.25 8.64
CA THR A 85 2.88 4.37 9.54
C THR A 85 1.59 5.09 9.93
N LYS A 86 1.52 5.51 11.19
CA LYS A 86 0.36 6.18 11.77
C LYS A 86 0.50 7.70 11.66
N LEU A 87 -0.58 8.33 11.23
CA LEU A 87 -0.69 9.78 11.07
C LEU A 87 -1.84 10.27 11.97
N GLN A 88 -1.54 11.19 12.88
CA GLN A 88 -2.56 11.89 13.64
C GLN A 88 -3.03 13.11 12.85
N ILE A 89 -4.33 13.31 12.77
CA ILE A 89 -5.00 14.44 12.15
C ILE A 89 -5.82 15.14 13.23
N THR A 90 -5.67 16.45 13.33
CA THR A 90 -6.38 17.32 14.27
C THR A 90 -7.38 18.15 13.48
N CYS A 91 -8.65 18.04 13.82
CA CYS A 91 -9.72 18.87 13.24
C CYS A 91 -9.70 20.29 13.85
N PRO A 92 -10.18 21.31 13.12
CA PRO A 92 -10.80 21.23 11.80
C PRO A 92 -9.80 21.02 10.65
N VAL A 93 -10.25 20.36 9.59
CA VAL A 93 -9.47 20.14 8.37
C VAL A 93 -10.33 20.46 7.16
N GLU A 94 -9.83 21.32 6.27
CA GLU A 94 -10.47 21.58 5.00
C GLU A 94 -10.63 20.27 4.21
N ASN A 95 -11.82 20.04 3.69
CA ASN A 95 -12.13 18.81 3.00
C ASN A 95 -13.06 19.05 1.81
N GLU A 96 -12.86 18.26 0.75
CA GLU A 96 -13.75 18.21 -0.40
C GLU A 96 -14.04 16.75 -0.74
N LYS A 97 -15.30 16.32 -0.56
CA LYS A 97 -15.71 14.91 -0.74
C LYS A 97 -14.82 13.98 0.11
N ASN A 98 -14.02 13.13 -0.54
CA ASN A 98 -13.10 12.18 0.11
C ASN A 98 -11.65 12.66 0.17
N PHE A 99 -11.41 13.93 -0.17
CA PHE A 99 -10.11 14.58 -0.06
C PHE A 99 -10.07 15.46 1.18
N ILE A 100 -8.96 15.41 1.90
CA ILE A 100 -8.64 16.29 3.03
C ILE A 100 -7.31 17.00 2.75
N PHE A 101 -7.22 18.28 3.11
CA PHE A 101 -6.02 19.08 2.88
C PHE A 101 -5.17 19.11 4.15
N LEU A 102 -4.01 18.46 4.10
CA LEU A 102 -3.12 18.29 5.24
C LEU A 102 -1.95 19.26 5.16
N ASN A 103 -1.55 19.76 6.32
CA ASN A 103 -0.42 20.65 6.51
C ASN A 103 0.24 20.38 7.87
N ASN A 104 1.33 21.07 8.18
CA ASN A 104 2.09 20.84 9.41
C ASN A 104 1.35 21.28 10.70
N ILE A 105 0.21 21.97 10.57
CA ILE A 105 -0.62 22.44 11.70
C ILE A 105 -1.66 21.37 12.06
N ASN A 106 -2.28 20.76 11.06
CA ASN A 106 -3.39 19.83 11.25
C ASN A 106 -2.99 18.35 11.22
N CYS A 107 -1.74 18.01 10.90
CA CYS A 107 -1.28 16.64 10.97
C CYS A 107 0.09 16.48 11.62
N CYS A 108 0.30 15.33 12.26
CA CYS A 108 1.53 14.96 12.93
C CYS A 108 1.80 13.47 12.72
N LEU A 109 3.02 13.14 12.30
CA LEU A 109 3.44 11.76 12.10
C LEU A 109 3.73 11.10 13.46
N LEU A 110 3.00 10.04 13.79
CA LEU A 110 3.22 9.27 15.02
C LEU A 110 4.28 8.17 14.86
N GLY A 111 4.54 7.74 13.63
CA GLY A 111 5.48 6.66 13.34
C GLY A 111 4.81 5.28 13.39
N GLY A 112 5.56 4.27 13.84
CA GLY A 112 5.14 2.87 13.81
C GLY A 112 5.30 2.21 12.44
N THR A 113 5.40 0.89 12.47
CA THR A 113 5.66 0.07 11.28
C THR A 113 4.80 -1.17 11.33
N VAL A 114 4.02 -1.39 10.27
CA VAL A 114 3.27 -2.65 10.09
C VAL A 114 4.14 -3.59 9.27
N GLN A 115 4.80 -4.55 9.93
CA GLN A 115 5.84 -5.41 9.35
C GLN A 115 5.44 -5.99 7.98
N LYS A 116 4.25 -6.59 7.88
CA LYS A 116 3.75 -7.18 6.63
C LYS A 116 3.64 -6.17 5.49
N LEU A 117 3.22 -4.94 5.77
CA LEU A 117 3.11 -3.89 4.74
C LEU A 117 4.50 -3.35 4.36
N PHE A 118 5.38 -3.20 5.35
CA PHE A 118 6.77 -2.81 5.15
C PHE A 118 7.52 -3.81 4.28
N ASP A 119 7.45 -5.11 4.58
CA ASP A 119 8.16 -6.16 3.83
C ASP A 119 7.73 -6.16 2.36
N ASN A 120 6.42 -6.11 2.10
CA ASN A 120 5.88 -6.05 0.73
C ASN A 120 6.33 -4.78 -0.01
N TRP A 121 6.32 -3.64 0.66
CA TRP A 121 6.74 -2.36 0.08
C TRP A 121 8.24 -2.34 -0.23
N ASN A 122 9.07 -2.83 0.70
CA ASN A 122 10.52 -2.90 0.55
C ASN A 122 10.91 -3.87 -0.58
N ALA A 123 10.28 -5.05 -0.63
CA ALA A 123 10.49 -6.01 -1.72
C ALA A 123 10.16 -5.43 -3.09
N ASN A 124 9.06 -4.67 -3.21
CA ASN A 124 8.69 -4.01 -4.46
C ASN A 124 9.69 -2.92 -4.88
N ARG A 125 10.23 -2.16 -3.92
CA ARG A 125 11.32 -1.20 -4.21
C ARG A 125 12.56 -1.90 -4.75
N ILE A 126 13.03 -2.94 -4.07
CA ILE A 126 14.24 -3.70 -4.47
C ILE A 126 14.04 -4.36 -5.84
N GLY A 127 12.89 -5.02 -6.05
CA GLY A 127 12.56 -5.67 -7.33
C GLY A 127 12.46 -4.68 -8.49
N SER A 128 11.92 -3.48 -8.26
CA SER A 128 11.87 -2.43 -9.28
C SER A 128 13.26 -1.92 -9.68
N LEU A 129 14.22 -1.88 -8.74
CA LEU A 129 15.60 -1.50 -9.02
C LEU A 129 16.32 -2.60 -9.81
N SER A 130 16.14 -3.88 -9.43
CA SER A 130 16.75 -5.03 -10.11
C SER A 130 16.25 -5.23 -11.55
N ASN A 131 15.02 -4.82 -11.86
CA ASN A 131 14.51 -4.82 -13.24
C ASN A 131 15.08 -3.67 -14.10
N ARG A 132 15.67 -2.65 -13.48
CA ARG A 132 16.23 -1.48 -14.18
C ARG A 132 17.74 -1.56 -14.38
N THR A 133 18.47 -2.25 -13.51
CA THR A 133 19.95 -2.25 -13.53
C THR A 133 20.60 -3.28 -14.47
N GLY A 134 19.84 -4.07 -15.24
CA GLY A 134 20.41 -4.91 -16.30
C GLY A 134 21.39 -6.02 -15.87
N VAL A 135 21.72 -6.16 -14.58
CA VAL A 135 22.61 -7.22 -14.05
C VAL A 135 21.83 -8.51 -13.80
N ALA A 136 21.12 -8.94 -14.82
CA ALA A 136 20.67 -10.31 -14.97
C ALA A 136 20.86 -10.62 -16.45
N GLN A 137 22.07 -11.04 -16.79
CA GLN A 137 22.38 -11.66 -18.07
C GLN A 137 21.27 -12.68 -18.37
N ASN A 138 20.57 -12.49 -19.48
CA ASN A 138 19.42 -13.28 -19.96
C ASN A 138 18.01 -12.87 -19.47
N LYS A 139 17.57 -11.62 -19.74
CA LYS A 139 16.17 -11.21 -19.58
C LYS A 139 15.53 -10.81 -20.92
N LEU A 140 15.00 -11.79 -21.65
CA LEU A 140 13.81 -11.57 -22.47
C LEU A 140 12.64 -11.28 -21.52
N ALA A 141 11.65 -10.48 -21.94
CA ALA A 141 10.38 -10.37 -21.22
C ALA A 141 9.87 -11.79 -20.94
N PRO A 142 9.26 -12.05 -19.75
CA PRO A 142 8.68 -13.36 -19.49
C PRO A 142 7.75 -13.71 -20.65
N GLN A 143 8.07 -14.80 -21.35
CA GLN A 143 7.27 -15.22 -22.49
C GLN A 143 5.84 -15.42 -22.02
N TRP A 144 4.87 -14.88 -22.78
CA TRP A 144 3.47 -15.09 -22.50
C TRP A 144 3.18 -16.59 -22.65
N ILE A 145 2.87 -17.27 -21.56
CA ILE A 145 2.49 -18.67 -21.58
C ILE A 145 0.96 -18.71 -21.61
N PRO A 146 0.34 -19.31 -22.64
CA PRO A 146 -1.10 -19.52 -22.63
C PRO A 146 -1.49 -20.37 -21.42
N PHE A 147 -2.61 -20.02 -20.77
CA PHE A 147 -3.15 -20.86 -19.70
C PHE A 147 -3.44 -22.26 -20.26
N ALA A 148 -2.69 -23.25 -19.76
CA ALA A 148 -2.57 -24.63 -20.22
C ALA A 148 -3.69 -25.13 -21.17
N LYS A 149 -3.31 -25.48 -22.41
CA LYS A 149 -3.94 -26.64 -23.06
C LYS A 149 -3.31 -27.87 -22.42
N LYS A 150 -4.14 -28.71 -21.82
CA LYS A 150 -3.72 -30.04 -21.34
C LYS A 150 -3.36 -30.88 -22.56
N GLU A 151 -2.09 -30.89 -22.94
CA GLU A 151 -1.57 -31.93 -23.82
C GLU A 151 -0.54 -32.72 -23.02
N GLN A 152 -0.83 -34.02 -22.90
CA GLN A 152 0.00 -34.98 -22.20
C GLN A 152 1.34 -35.11 -22.93
N ASN A 153 2.41 -35.19 -22.14
CA ASN A 153 3.78 -35.53 -22.53
C ASN A 153 4.65 -34.41 -23.09
N GLU A 154 5.03 -33.45 -22.23
CA GLU A 154 6.42 -32.96 -22.24
C GLU A 154 6.94 -32.88 -20.80
N VAL A 155 8.14 -33.43 -20.57
CA VAL A 155 8.83 -33.42 -19.29
C VAL A 155 9.29 -31.99 -19.02
N LEU A 156 8.47 -31.24 -18.26
CA LEU A 156 8.88 -29.95 -17.70
C LEU A 156 10.08 -30.16 -16.75
N PRO A 157 11.16 -29.36 -16.87
CA PRO A 157 12.15 -29.26 -15.80
C PRO A 157 11.41 -28.83 -14.52
N SER A 158 11.68 -29.51 -13.41
CA SER A 158 11.00 -29.30 -12.14
C SER A 158 11.25 -27.89 -11.58
N MET A 159 10.50 -26.89 -12.03
CA MET A 159 10.35 -25.60 -11.35
C MET A 159 9.30 -25.72 -10.24
N THR A 160 9.48 -26.68 -9.33
CA THR A 160 8.52 -26.95 -8.25
C THR A 160 8.70 -26.05 -7.02
N GLN A 161 9.44 -24.94 -7.09
CA GLN A 161 9.70 -24.14 -5.88
C GLN A 161 9.24 -22.68 -5.89
N GLN A 162 8.50 -22.19 -6.90
CA GLN A 162 8.17 -20.76 -6.98
C GLN A 162 6.69 -20.36 -6.99
N PHE A 163 5.75 -21.30 -6.85
CA PHE A 163 4.33 -20.94 -6.75
C PHE A 163 3.73 -21.36 -5.40
N ARG A 164 3.96 -20.54 -4.36
CA ARG A 164 3.37 -20.71 -3.01
C ARG A 164 1.95 -20.14 -2.89
N SER A 165 1.12 -20.26 -3.90
CA SER A 165 -0.24 -19.68 -3.88
C SER A 165 -1.35 -20.62 -4.29
N LEU A 166 -1.17 -21.94 -4.16
CA LEU A 166 -2.27 -22.91 -4.33
C LEU A 166 -2.09 -24.10 -3.38
N SER A 167 -2.33 -23.90 -2.09
CA SER A 167 -2.56 -25.02 -1.16
C SER A 167 -3.84 -24.78 -0.36
N VAL A 168 -4.98 -24.82 -1.05
CA VAL A 168 -6.31 -24.93 -0.41
C VAL A 168 -7.19 -25.89 -1.22
N THR A 169 -7.16 -27.15 -0.78
CA THR A 169 -8.31 -28.07 -0.57
C THR A 169 -9.27 -28.35 -1.73
N SER A 170 -9.08 -29.48 -2.43
CA SER A 170 -10.17 -30.21 -3.09
C SER A 170 -10.62 -31.40 -2.23
N LYS A 171 -11.55 -31.15 -1.29
CA LYS A 171 -12.32 -32.24 -0.65
C LYS A 171 -13.37 -32.76 -1.64
N ILE A 172 -13.14 -33.98 -2.12
CA ILE A 172 -14.06 -35.12 -2.33
C ILE A 172 -15.45 -34.81 -2.92
N ARG A 173 -15.72 -35.35 -4.12
CA ARG A 173 -17.04 -35.87 -4.52
C ARG A 173 -16.86 -37.09 -5.43
N ASN A 174 -17.22 -38.28 -4.92
CA ASN A 174 -17.32 -39.50 -5.71
C ASN A 174 -18.60 -39.47 -6.57
N PRO A 175 -18.55 -39.89 -7.85
CA PRO A 175 -19.76 -40.14 -8.62
C PRO A 175 -20.34 -41.53 -8.30
N ARG A 176 -21.67 -41.58 -8.17
CA ARG A 176 -22.47 -42.80 -8.00
C ARG A 176 -22.37 -43.67 -9.25
N GLN A 177 -22.14 -44.97 -9.08
CA GLN A 177 -22.27 -45.96 -10.15
C GLN A 177 -23.73 -46.40 -10.29
N SER A 178 -24.14 -46.57 -11.55
CA SER A 178 -25.37 -47.26 -11.96
C SER A 178 -25.27 -48.76 -11.75
#